data_AF-A0A389LYK8-F1
#
_entry.id   AF-A0A389LYK8-F1
#
_cell.length_a   1.000
_cell.length_b   1.000
_cell.length_c   1.000
_cell.angle_alpha   90.00
_cell.angle_beta   90.00
_cell.angle_gamma   90.00
#
_symmetry.space_group_name_H-M   'P 1'
#
loop_
_entity.id
_entity.type
_entity.pdbx_description
1 polymer ?
#
loop_
_entity_poly.entity_id
_entity_poly.type
_entity_poly.pdbx_seq_one_letter_code
_entity_poly.pdbx_strand_id
1 'polypeptide(L)' 'MDTQYTALCTYCIFNENKYIFVKEKVGPSYTFDVKLNSLMIPNDEISKNPQLLPNNPGY' A
#
# COMPACT_ATOMS: atom_id res chain seq x y z
N MET A 1 -2.64 14.50 -16.61
CA MET A 1 -1.27 14.93 -16.23
C MET A 1 -0.84 13.99 -15.14
N ASP A 2 0.09 13.08 -15.44
CA ASP A 2 0.61 12.13 -14.47
C ASP A 2 1.65 12.84 -13.60
N THR A 3 1.19 13.42 -12.49
CA THR A 3 2.09 14.04 -11.50
C THR A 3 3.04 12.97 -10.99
N GLN A 4 4.35 13.22 -11.14
CA GLN A 4 5.40 12.33 -10.66
C GLN A 4 6.17 12.95 -9.50
N TYR A 5 6.47 12.12 -8.51
CA TYR A 5 7.23 12.49 -7.32
C TYR A 5 8.57 11.76 -7.31
N THR A 6 9.59 12.40 -6.74
CA THR A 6 10.85 11.72 -6.45
C THR A 6 10.70 11.05 -5.08
N ALA A 7 10.75 9.73 -5.03
CA ALA A 7 10.62 8.96 -3.80
C ALA A 7 11.87 8.11 -3.53
N LEU A 8 12.09 7.75 -2.26
CA LEU A 8 13.03 6.71 -1.87
C LEU A 8 12.23 5.41 -1.66
N CYS A 9 12.34 4.48 -2.60
CA CYS A 9 11.56 3.26 -2.65
C CYS A 9 12.33 2.09 -2.05
N THR A 10 11.67 1.28 -1.23
CA THR A 10 12.27 0.13 -0.54
C THR A 10 11.92 -1.15 -1.29
N TYR A 11 12.91 -1.98 -1.62
CA TYR A 11 12.70 -3.28 -2.25
C TYR A 11 13.27 -4.39 -1.40
N CYS A 12 12.53 -5.50 -1.32
CA CYS A 12 12.99 -6.73 -0.68
C CYS A 12 13.61 -7.66 -1.72
N ILE A 13 14.86 -8.08 -1.49
CA ILE A 13 15.54 -9.10 -2.27
C ILE A 13 15.40 -10.42 -1.51
N PHE A 14 14.32 -11.17 -1.76
CA PHE A 14 13.91 -12.34 -0.97
C PHE A 14 14.99 -13.42 -0.86
N ASN A 15 15.70 -13.70 -1.95
CA ASN A 15 16.77 -14.70 -1.99
C ASN A 15 18.06 -14.27 -1.26
N GLU A 16 18.21 -12.98 -0.97
CA GLU A 16 19.36 -12.45 -0.22
C GLU A 16 19.01 -12.04 1.21
N ASN A 17 17.73 -12.10 1.59
CA ASN A 17 17.21 -11.58 2.86
C ASN A 17 17.70 -10.15 3.16
N LYS A 18 17.64 -9.27 2.14
CA LYS A 18 18.13 -7.89 2.20
C LYS A 18 17.07 -6.91 1.72
N TYR A 19 17.18 -5.69 2.23
CA TYR A 19 16.44 -4.54 1.73
C TYR A 19 17.39 -3.57 1.03
N ILE A 20 16.95 -3.03 -0.10
CA ILE A 20 17.64 -1.94 -0.80
C ILE A 20 16.73 -0.73 -0.92
N PHE A 21 17.34 0.45 -1.01
CA PHE A 21 16.66 1.72 -1.18
C PHE A 21 17.08 2.36 -2.50
N VAL A 22 16.12 2.66 -3.38
CA VAL A 22 16.37 3.27 -4.69
C VAL A 22 15.61 4.57 -4.80
N LYS A 23 16.27 5.62 -5.29
CA LYS A 23 15.63 6.90 -5.57
C LYS A 23 15.06 6.87 -7.00
N GLU A 24 13.75 6.96 -7.13
CA GLU A 24 13.09 6.88 -8.44
C GLU A 24 11.90 7.86 -8.58
N LYS A 25 11.40 7.97 -9.81
CA LYS A 25 10.20 8.75 -10.15
C LYS A 25 8.99 7.85 -10.07
N VAL A 26 8.07 8.18 -9.17
CA VAL A 26 6.85 7.40 -8.94
C VAL A 26 5.62 8.23 -9.29
N GLY A 27 4.59 7.56 -9.81
CA GLY A 27 3.27 8.17 -9.98
C GLY A 27 2.54 8.33 -8.63
N PRO A 28 1.28 8.75 -8.64
CA PRO A 28 0.47 8.86 -7.42
C PRO A 28 0.09 7.50 -6.82
N SER A 29 0.35 6.39 -7.53
CA SER A 29 0.09 5.03 -7.07
C SER A 29 1.17 4.56 -6.08
N TYR A 30 0.76 3.76 -5.10
CA TYR A 30 1.68 3.14 -4.15
C TYR A 30 2.68 2.22 -4.86
N THR A 31 3.94 2.25 -4.41
CA THR A 31 5.01 1.35 -4.89
C THR A 31 5.06 0.02 -4.13
N PHE A 32 4.11 -0.20 -3.22
CA PHE A 32 3.96 -1.40 -2.42
C PHE A 32 2.50 -1.85 -2.42
N ASP A 33 2.26 -3.13 -2.12
CA ASP A 33 0.90 -3.62 -1.92
C ASP A 33 0.32 -3.03 -0.63
N VAL A 34 -0.68 -2.16 -0.78
CA VAL A 34 -1.37 -1.49 0.34
C VAL A 34 -1.99 -2.46 1.33
N LYS A 35 -2.35 -3.68 0.89
CA LYS A 35 -2.88 -4.74 1.77
C LYS A 35 -1.85 -5.25 2.78
N LEU A 36 -0.56 -4.99 2.57
CA LEU A 36 0.49 -5.36 3.53
C LEU A 36 0.53 -4.43 4.74
N ASN A 37 0.00 -3.21 4.62
CA ASN A 37 0.02 -2.22 5.70
C ASN A 37 -1.33 -2.07 6.42
N SER A 38 -2.40 -2.54 5.79
CA SER A 38 -3.76 -2.49 6.35
C SER A 38 -4.43 -3.84 6.21
N LEU A 39 -5.18 -4.28 7.21
CA LEU A 39 -5.99 -5.49 7.15
C LEU A 39 -7.41 -5.17 6.66
N MET A 40 -8.10 -6.16 6.10
CA MET A 40 -9.52 -6.03 5.75
C MET A 40 -10.33 -5.74 7.01
N ILE A 41 -11.22 -4.73 6.97
CA ILE A 41 -12.23 -4.56 8.02
C ILE A 41 -13.19 -5.78 7.94
N PRO A 42 -13.42 -6.51 9.05
CA PRO A 42 -14.31 -7.67 9.04
C PRO A 42 -15.75 -7.30 8.66
N ASN A 43 -16.42 -8.18 7.90
CA ASN A 43 -17.80 -7.95 7.44
C ASN A 43 -18.80 -7.78 8.59
N ASP A 44 -18.58 -8.49 9.70
CA ASP A 44 -19.44 -8.37 10.89
C ASP A 44 -19.32 -6.99 11.56
N GLU A 45 -18.15 -6.35 11.47
CA GLU A 45 -17.96 -4.98 11.98
C GLU A 45 -18.57 -3.95 11.02
N ILE A 46 -18.46 -4.16 9.70
CA ILE A 46 -19.13 -3.32 8.69
C ILE A 46 -20.65 -3.40 8.84
N SER A 47 -21.19 -4.59 9.13
CA SER A 47 -22.63 -4.79 9.32
C SER A 47 -23.17 -4.01 10.53
N LYS A 48 -22.35 -3.81 11.56
CA LYS A 48 -22.67 -2.98 12.73
C LYS A 48 -22.52 -1.48 12.44
N ASN A 49 -21.61 -1.10 11.53
CA ASN A 49 -21.37 0.29 11.16
C ASN A 49 -21.08 0.44 9.64
N PRO A 50 -22.11 0.74 8.82
CA PRO A 50 -21.94 0.93 7.38
C PRO A 50 -21.02 2.11 7.00
N GLN A 51 -20.72 3.03 7.92
CA GLN A 51 -19.79 4.15 7.68
C GLN A 51 -18.33 3.70 7.62
N LEU A 52 -18.03 2.43 7.89
CA LEU A 52 -16.72 1.82 7.68
C LEU A 52 -16.42 1.54 6.19
N LEU A 53 -17.33 1.92 5.29
CA LEU A 53 -17.12 1.84 3.85
C LEU A 53 -16.70 3.21 3.26
N PRO A 54 -15.84 3.22 2.24
CA PRO A 54 -15.16 2.06 1.65
C PRO A 54 -14.13 1.43 2.60
N ASN A 55 -13.84 0.14 2.41
CA ASN A 55 -12.89 -0.58 3.24
C ASN A 55 -11.46 0.01 3.10
N ASN A 56 -10.55 -0.48 3.94
CA ASN A 56 -9.15 -0.10 3.88
C ASN A 56 -8.59 -0.26 2.46
N PRO A 57 -7.71 0.66 2.00
CA PRO A 57 -7.15 0.62 0.65
C PRO A 57 -6.63 -0.77 0.29
N GLY A 58 -7.16 -1.34 -0.79
CA GLY A 58 -6.83 -2.67 -1.28
C GLY A 58 -7.87 -3.76 -1.00
N TYR A 59 -8.88 -3.54 -0.16
CA TYR A 59 -9.96 -4.49 0.10
C TYR A 59 -11.31 -4.05 -0.43
#